data_AF-A0A0B2X107-F1
#
_entry.id   AF-A0A0B2X107-F1
#
_cell.length_a   1.000
_cell.length_b   1.000
_cell.length_c   1.000
_cell.angle_alpha   90.00
_cell.angle_beta   90.00
_cell.angle_gamma   90.00
#
_symmetry.space_group_name_H-M   'P 1'
#
loop_
_entity.id
_entity.type
_entity.pdbx_description
1 polymer ?
#
loop_
_entity_poly.entity_id
_entity_poly.type
_entity_poly.pdbx_seq_one_letter_code
_entity_poly.pdbx_strand_id
1 'polypeptide(L)'
;MRAEHHRHSTAPITFHNEEAGDIISWLTRSTAASGGKCILASFYTVYNALAATRPDLVRILARSDWPFALPRFQCRPVLFYHDGRIIANFGRAALLGSASHVRSDRLPKLNDVQIEALDAIETIAKATQLEITTQAGDIHFINNLAVLHRREGFINGSSAREKRHLVRMRLRDAEMGWTIPDDLKDEWKKTFDPKLNRVWHLEAMPDGFFPLRSQAN
;
A
#
# COMPACT_ATOMS: atom_id res chain seq x y z
N MET A 1 -9.80 21.91 12.22
CA MET A 1 -8.63 21.03 12.37
C MET A 1 -8.40 20.36 11.03
N ARG A 2 -7.23 20.52 10.39
CA ARG A 2 -6.96 19.88 9.09
C ARG A 2 -7.07 18.36 9.29
N ALA A 3 -7.99 17.69 8.60
CA ALA A 3 -8.00 16.24 8.59
C ALA A 3 -6.79 15.79 7.78
N GLU A 4 -5.71 15.43 8.47
CA GLU A 4 -4.52 14.88 7.83
C GLU A 4 -4.83 13.44 7.44
N HIS A 5 -5.09 13.22 6.15
CA HIS A 5 -5.20 11.88 5.60
C HIS A 5 -3.90 11.53 4.88
N HIS A 6 -3.34 10.36 5.15
CA HIS A 6 -2.01 9.94 4.68
C HIS A 6 -1.81 10.10 3.16
N ARG A 7 -2.89 9.95 2.35
CA ARG A 7 -2.84 10.16 0.89
C ARG A 7 -2.58 11.60 0.46
N HIS A 8 -2.94 12.57 1.31
CA HIS A 8 -2.78 14.00 1.07
C HIS A 8 -1.55 14.59 1.78
N SER A 9 -0.86 13.78 2.59
CA SER A 9 0.45 14.14 3.14
C SER A 9 1.50 14.18 2.03
N THR A 10 2.48 15.07 2.19
CA THR A 10 3.68 15.16 1.34
C THR A 10 4.86 14.32 1.86
N ALA A 11 4.71 13.72 3.04
CA ALA A 11 5.73 12.85 3.65
C ALA A 11 5.96 11.57 2.82
N PRO A 12 7.15 10.95 2.91
CA PRO A 12 7.38 9.66 2.27
C PRO A 12 6.44 8.58 2.84
N ILE A 13 6.20 7.56 2.02
CA ILE A 13 5.47 6.34 2.41
C ILE A 13 6.46 5.19 2.25
N THR A 14 6.48 4.25 3.20
CA THR A 14 7.32 3.04 3.13
C THR A 14 6.77 2.03 2.12
N PHE A 15 7.52 0.98 1.80
CA PHE A 15 7.01 -0.09 0.95
C PHE A 15 5.79 -0.75 1.59
N HIS A 16 4.76 -0.98 0.77
CA HIS A 16 3.49 -1.57 1.17
C HIS A 16 2.76 -2.15 -0.06
N ASN A 17 1.70 -2.89 0.22
CA ASN A 17 0.62 -3.18 -0.72
C ASN A 17 -0.61 -2.39 -0.29
N GLU A 18 -1.55 -2.16 -1.21
CA GLU A 18 -2.88 -1.74 -0.81
C GLU A 18 -3.59 -2.92 -0.15
N GLU A 19 -4.40 -2.61 0.85
CA GLU A 19 -5.17 -3.59 1.61
C GLU A 19 -6.00 -4.52 0.73
N ALA A 20 -6.61 -3.99 -0.33
CA ALA A 20 -7.45 -4.71 -1.27
C ALA A 20 -7.22 -4.26 -2.71
N GLY A 21 -7.58 -5.14 -3.65
CA GLY A 21 -7.40 -4.96 -5.10
C GLY A 21 -6.31 -5.85 -5.66
N ASP A 22 -6.60 -6.48 -6.79
CA ASP A 22 -5.62 -7.31 -7.52
C ASP A 22 -4.57 -6.42 -8.17
N ILE A 23 -5.03 -5.30 -8.71
CA ILE A 23 -4.24 -4.36 -9.48
C ILE A 23 -4.41 -2.97 -8.87
N ILE A 24 -3.29 -2.29 -8.62
CA ILE A 24 -3.30 -0.87 -8.31
C ILE A 24 -2.93 -0.10 -9.57
N SER A 25 -3.75 0.88 -9.89
CA SER A 25 -3.53 1.77 -11.02
C SER A 25 -3.51 3.22 -10.57
N TRP A 26 -2.75 4.03 -11.31
CA TRP A 26 -2.83 5.48 -11.20
C TRP A 26 -2.62 6.15 -12.56
N LEU A 27 -3.47 7.15 -12.81
CA LEU A 27 -3.28 8.15 -13.87
C LEU A 27 -2.58 9.37 -13.27
N THR A 28 -1.46 9.77 -13.86
CA THR A 28 -0.75 10.99 -13.50
C THR A 28 -1.38 12.19 -14.17
N ARG A 29 -1.96 13.11 -13.38
CA ARG A 29 -2.52 14.39 -13.88
C ARG A 29 -1.48 15.51 -13.84
N SER A 30 -0.65 15.51 -12.80
CA SER A 30 0.46 16.46 -12.63
C SER A 30 1.46 15.90 -11.62
N THR A 31 2.72 16.32 -11.74
CA THR A 31 3.81 15.95 -10.84
C THR A 31 4.04 17.05 -9.80
N ALA A 32 4.78 16.73 -8.74
CA ALA A 32 5.25 17.75 -7.81
C ALA A 32 6.41 18.54 -8.43
N ALA A 33 6.75 19.70 -7.86
CA ALA A 33 7.92 20.46 -8.24
C ALA A 33 9.22 19.68 -8.01
N SER A 34 9.30 18.91 -6.91
CA SER A 34 10.41 18.00 -6.64
C SER A 34 9.98 16.78 -5.81
N GLY A 35 10.68 15.66 -6.02
CA GLY A 35 10.41 14.38 -5.36
C GLY A 35 9.10 13.71 -5.82
N GLY A 36 8.52 12.89 -4.96
CA GLY A 36 7.18 12.31 -5.17
C GLY A 36 7.12 11.16 -6.17
N LYS A 37 8.29 10.61 -6.50
CA LYS A 37 8.46 9.46 -7.37
C LYS A 37 7.65 8.27 -6.87
N CYS A 38 7.05 7.54 -7.81
CA CYS A 38 6.48 6.23 -7.54
C CYS A 38 7.62 5.20 -7.64
N ILE A 39 7.83 4.45 -6.57
CA ILE A 39 8.95 3.51 -6.47
C ILE A 39 8.38 2.12 -6.21
N LEU A 40 8.87 1.13 -6.95
CA LEU A 40 8.39 -0.24 -6.93
C LEU A 40 9.50 -1.19 -6.47
N ALA A 41 9.12 -2.33 -5.88
CA ALA A 41 10.03 -3.43 -5.61
C ALA A 41 9.28 -4.77 -5.78
N SER A 42 9.96 -5.76 -6.37
CA SER A 42 9.41 -7.11 -6.51
C SER A 42 9.40 -7.82 -5.15
N PHE A 43 8.22 -8.22 -4.67
CA PHE A 43 8.15 -9.01 -3.43
C PHE A 43 8.76 -10.40 -3.61
N TYR A 44 8.76 -10.95 -4.83
CA TYR A 44 9.43 -12.22 -5.12
C TYR A 44 10.95 -12.10 -4.93
N THR A 45 11.54 -10.97 -5.33
CA THR A 45 12.96 -10.70 -5.08
C THR A 45 13.25 -10.59 -3.58
N VAL A 46 12.39 -9.88 -2.84
CA VAL A 46 12.47 -9.77 -1.37
C VAL A 46 12.36 -11.15 -0.72
N TYR A 47 11.35 -11.93 -1.11
CA TYR A 47 11.11 -13.28 -0.62
C TYR A 47 12.32 -14.19 -0.88
N ASN A 48 12.87 -14.20 -2.10
CA ASN A 48 14.01 -15.05 -2.44
C ASN A 48 15.26 -14.68 -1.62
N ALA A 49 15.52 -13.38 -1.43
CA ALA A 49 16.62 -12.92 -0.59
C ALA A 49 16.44 -13.33 0.88
N LEU A 50 15.23 -13.19 1.43
CA LEU A 50 14.89 -13.65 2.78
C LEU A 50 15.01 -15.18 2.88
N ALA A 51 14.48 -15.94 1.93
CA ALA A 51 14.54 -17.40 1.95
C ALA A 51 16.00 -17.90 1.92
N ALA A 52 16.89 -17.22 1.19
CA ALA A 52 18.29 -17.59 1.09
C ALA A 52 19.11 -17.21 2.35
N THR A 53 18.78 -16.09 3.01
CA THR A 53 19.65 -15.50 4.06
C THR A 53 19.04 -15.51 5.46
N ARG A 54 17.71 -15.41 5.56
CA ARG A 54 16.91 -15.31 6.79
C ARG A 54 15.57 -16.07 6.66
N PRO A 55 15.60 -17.39 6.42
CA PRO A 55 14.38 -18.19 6.29
C PRO A 55 13.53 -18.22 7.57
N ASP A 56 14.12 -17.89 8.73
CA ASP A 56 13.42 -17.63 9.97
C ASP A 56 12.42 -16.47 9.83
N LEU A 57 12.81 -15.36 9.21
CA LEU A 57 11.93 -14.21 8.99
C LEU A 57 10.79 -14.53 8.01
N VAL A 58 11.02 -15.39 7.02
CA VAL A 58 9.95 -15.89 6.14
C VAL A 58 8.87 -16.60 6.95
N ARG A 59 9.26 -17.46 7.92
CA ARG A 59 8.29 -18.13 8.80
C ARG A 59 7.55 -17.14 9.67
N ILE A 60 8.22 -16.10 10.17
CA ILE A 60 7.59 -15.04 10.98
C ILE A 60 6.54 -14.27 10.16
N LEU A 61 6.86 -13.89 8.92
CA LEU A 61 5.93 -13.19 8.01
C LEU A 61 4.68 -14.03 7.68
N ALA A 62 4.79 -15.35 7.70
CA ALA A 62 3.71 -16.28 7.42
C ALA A 62 2.82 -16.62 8.63
N ARG A 63 3.19 -16.20 9.85
CA ARG A 63 2.35 -16.45 11.05
C ARG A 63 1.07 -15.63 10.99
N SER A 64 -0.01 -16.12 11.60
CA SER A 64 -1.30 -15.41 11.65
C SER A 64 -1.45 -14.45 12.84
N ASP A 65 -0.37 -14.14 13.57
CA ASP A 65 -0.42 -13.34 14.80
C ASP A 65 -0.02 -11.86 14.60
N TRP A 66 -0.11 -11.34 13.37
CA TRP A 66 0.14 -9.91 13.11
C TRP A 66 -1.12 -9.07 13.35
N PRO A 67 -1.11 -8.11 14.29
CA PRO A 67 -2.29 -7.38 14.73
C PRO A 67 -2.58 -6.16 13.85
N PHE A 68 -3.07 -6.37 12.63
CA PHE A 68 -3.51 -5.28 11.75
C PHE A 68 -4.67 -4.53 12.39
N ALA A 69 -4.55 -3.20 12.51
CA ALA A 69 -5.56 -2.34 13.15
C ALA A 69 -6.42 -1.55 12.15
N LEU A 70 -6.02 -1.52 10.88
CA LEU A 70 -6.71 -0.79 9.82
C LEU A 70 -7.07 -1.74 8.68
N PRO A 71 -8.25 -1.55 8.06
CA PRO A 71 -9.31 -0.61 8.43
C PRO A 71 -10.16 -1.13 9.59
N ARG A 72 -10.03 -2.43 9.90
CA ARG A 72 -10.57 -3.09 11.09
C ARG A 72 -9.48 -3.91 11.75
N PHE A 73 -9.63 -4.17 13.04
CA PHE A 73 -8.72 -5.06 13.74
C PHE A 73 -8.87 -6.50 13.24
N GLN A 74 -7.76 -7.13 12.85
CA GLN A 74 -7.68 -8.54 12.52
C GLN A 74 -6.25 -9.06 12.69
N CYS A 75 -6.12 -10.31 13.10
CA CYS A 75 -4.84 -11.02 13.10
C CYS A 75 -4.74 -11.86 11.83
N ARG A 76 -3.72 -11.63 11.01
CA ARG A 76 -3.48 -12.37 9.75
C ARG A 76 -2.02 -12.30 9.33
N PRO A 77 -1.53 -13.15 8.42
CA PRO A 77 -0.18 -13.05 7.90
C PRO A 77 0.12 -11.76 7.12
N VAL A 78 1.42 -11.46 7.00
CA VAL A 78 1.99 -10.47 6.07
C VAL A 78 2.29 -11.12 4.71
N LEU A 79 2.82 -12.35 4.77
CA LEU A 79 3.15 -13.20 3.63
C LEU A 79 2.20 -14.40 3.59
N PHE A 80 1.69 -14.71 2.42
CA PHE A 80 0.84 -15.85 2.16
C PHE A 80 1.46 -16.75 1.09
N TYR A 81 1.23 -18.05 1.21
CA TYR A 81 1.36 -18.97 0.09
C TYR A 81 -0.04 -19.49 -0.26
N HIS A 82 -0.50 -19.21 -1.47
CA HIS A 82 -1.86 -19.53 -1.90
C HIS A 82 -1.83 -19.91 -3.39
N ASP A 83 -2.40 -21.08 -3.71
CA ASP A 83 -2.50 -21.60 -5.08
C ASP A 83 -1.20 -21.47 -5.89
N GLY A 84 -0.09 -21.94 -5.30
CA GLY A 84 1.22 -21.95 -5.94
C GLY A 84 1.95 -20.60 -5.95
N ARG A 85 1.39 -19.55 -5.35
CA ARG A 85 1.92 -18.17 -5.42
C ARG A 85 2.27 -17.63 -4.05
N ILE A 86 3.33 -16.82 -4.02
CA ILE A 86 3.68 -16.01 -2.85
C ILE A 86 2.97 -14.66 -2.99
N ILE A 87 2.24 -14.27 -1.95
CA ILE A 87 1.47 -13.03 -1.90
C ILE A 87 1.94 -12.21 -0.70
N ALA A 88 2.24 -10.93 -0.93
CA ALA A 88 2.35 -9.94 0.13
C ALA A 88 1.05 -9.16 0.25
N ASN A 89 0.60 -8.92 1.48
CA ASN A 89 -0.43 -7.93 1.72
C ASN A 89 -0.20 -7.28 3.08
N PHE A 90 0.44 -6.11 3.09
CA PHE A 90 0.62 -5.36 4.32
C PHE A 90 0.87 -3.87 4.06
N GLY A 91 0.65 -3.08 5.10
CA GLY A 91 1.17 -1.72 5.19
C GLY A 91 1.59 -1.44 6.62
N ARG A 92 2.77 -0.85 6.81
CA ARG A 92 3.33 -0.58 8.15
C ARG A 92 2.39 0.29 9.00
N ALA A 93 1.67 1.23 8.38
CA ALA A 93 0.71 2.08 9.09
C ALA A 93 -0.42 1.28 9.78
N ALA A 94 -0.85 0.15 9.21
CA ALA A 94 -1.86 -0.69 9.82
C ALA A 94 -1.34 -1.48 11.04
N LEU A 95 -0.02 -1.67 11.15
CA LEU A 95 0.61 -2.44 12.23
C LEU A 95 1.23 -1.54 13.30
N LEU A 96 1.82 -0.40 12.91
CA LEU A 96 2.58 0.49 13.77
C LEU A 96 1.91 1.86 14.00
N GLY A 97 0.87 2.18 13.24
CA GLY A 97 0.28 3.52 13.19
C GLY A 97 1.08 4.48 12.32
N SER A 98 0.60 5.73 12.24
CA SER A 98 1.24 6.85 11.56
C SER A 98 0.82 8.17 12.22
N ALA A 99 1.46 9.28 11.88
CA ALA A 99 1.04 10.60 12.37
C ALA A 99 -0.45 10.89 12.09
N SER A 100 -0.93 10.48 10.92
CA SER A 100 -2.33 10.65 10.50
C SER A 100 -3.28 9.59 11.08
N HIS A 101 -2.76 8.46 11.57
CA HIS A 101 -3.55 7.35 12.10
C HIS A 101 -2.83 6.80 13.34
N VAL A 102 -3.04 7.47 14.47
CA VAL A 102 -2.44 7.05 15.74
C VAL A 102 -3.00 5.69 16.13
N ARG A 103 -2.11 4.72 16.36
CA ARG A 103 -2.51 3.39 16.81
C ARG A 103 -2.85 3.44 18.29
N SER A 104 -3.97 2.84 18.69
CA SER A 104 -4.35 2.72 20.10
C SER A 104 -3.37 1.83 20.86
N ASP A 105 -2.89 2.28 22.02
CA ASP A 105 -2.05 1.49 22.93
C ASP A 105 -2.75 0.25 23.51
N ARG A 106 -4.09 0.15 23.38
CA ARG A 106 -4.85 -1.03 23.81
C ARG A 106 -4.73 -2.21 22.85
N LEU A 107 -4.27 -1.98 21.62
CA LEU A 107 -4.10 -3.03 20.63
C LEU A 107 -2.76 -3.74 20.84
N PRO A 108 -2.65 -5.05 20.53
CA PRO A 108 -1.39 -5.76 20.62
C PRO A 108 -0.29 -5.04 19.83
N LYS A 109 0.91 -4.95 20.41
CA LYS A 109 2.09 -4.39 19.76
C LYS A 109 2.84 -5.49 19.01
N LEU A 110 3.61 -5.09 18.00
CA LEU A 110 4.56 -6.01 17.38
C LEU A 110 5.67 -6.33 18.39
N ASN A 111 6.11 -7.59 18.39
CA ASN A 111 7.34 -7.97 19.08
C ASN A 111 8.57 -7.64 18.22
N ASP A 112 9.75 -7.76 18.81
CA ASP A 112 11.01 -7.37 18.16
C ASP A 112 11.27 -8.14 16.85
N VAL A 113 10.94 -9.43 16.80
CA VAL A 113 11.15 -10.23 15.58
C VAL A 113 10.17 -9.89 14.45
N GLN A 114 8.94 -9.47 14.78
CA GLN A 114 7.99 -8.94 13.79
C GLN A 114 8.46 -7.58 13.25
N ILE A 115 9.01 -6.72 14.11
CA ILE A 115 9.60 -5.44 13.67
C ILE A 115 10.80 -5.70 12.75
N GLU A 116 11.70 -6.61 13.16
CA GLU A 116 12.86 -7.03 12.37
C GLU A 116 12.45 -7.56 10.99
N ALA A 117 11.41 -8.39 10.92
CA ALA A 117 10.91 -8.92 9.65
C ALA A 117 10.39 -7.82 8.71
N LEU A 118 9.69 -6.80 9.21
CA LEU A 118 9.25 -5.67 8.40
C LEU A 118 10.43 -4.79 7.95
N ASP A 119 11.44 -4.63 8.79
CA ASP A 119 12.64 -3.85 8.48
C ASP A 119 13.52 -4.55 7.44
N ALA A 120 13.59 -5.88 7.50
CA ALA A 120 14.26 -6.69 6.47
C ALA A 120 13.58 -6.55 5.11
N ILE A 121 12.24 -6.59 5.05
CA ILE A 121 11.49 -6.32 3.81
C ILE A 121 11.86 -4.93 3.26
N GLU A 122 11.77 -3.88 4.09
CA GLU A 122 12.05 -2.50 3.66
C GLU A 122 13.49 -2.35 3.16
N THR A 123 14.45 -2.98 3.84
CA THR A 123 15.88 -2.93 3.48
C THR A 123 16.14 -3.59 2.12
N ILE A 124 15.63 -4.80 1.91
CA ILE A 124 15.83 -5.53 0.65
C ILE A 124 15.06 -4.87 -0.49
N ALA A 125 13.84 -4.39 -0.23
CA ALA A 125 13.04 -3.67 -1.21
C ALA A 125 13.76 -2.38 -1.66
N LYS A 126 14.36 -1.62 -0.74
CA LYS A 126 15.20 -0.46 -1.08
C LYS A 126 16.42 -0.83 -1.92
N ALA A 127 17.09 -1.92 -1.60
CA ALA A 127 18.28 -2.38 -2.34
C ALA A 127 17.95 -2.84 -3.78
N THR A 128 16.69 -3.17 -4.06
CA THR A 128 16.23 -3.72 -5.34
C THR A 128 15.15 -2.85 -6.01
N GLN A 129 15.00 -1.61 -5.54
CA GLN A 129 13.91 -0.75 -5.97
C GLN A 129 14.09 -0.25 -7.41
N LEU A 130 12.95 -0.08 -8.09
CA LEU A 130 12.85 0.56 -9.39
C LEU A 130 12.10 1.88 -9.23
N GLU A 131 12.73 2.97 -9.65
CA GLU A 131 12.07 4.28 -9.70
C GLU A 131 11.34 4.45 -11.02
N ILE A 132 10.05 4.79 -10.95
CA ILE A 132 9.24 5.08 -12.12
C ILE A 132 9.15 6.59 -12.26
N THR A 133 9.79 7.12 -13.30
CA THR A 133 9.60 8.50 -13.73
C THR A 133 8.28 8.59 -14.49
N THR A 134 7.41 9.52 -14.07
CA THR A 134 6.08 9.70 -14.67
C THR A 134 5.86 11.14 -15.09
N GLN A 135 5.12 11.34 -16.17
CA GLN A 135 4.63 12.64 -16.64
C GLN A 135 3.10 12.66 -16.70
N ALA A 136 2.53 13.85 -16.88
CA ALA A 136 1.09 14.00 -17.04
C ALA A 136 0.59 13.21 -18.26
N GLY A 137 -0.47 12.42 -18.06
CA GLY A 137 -1.04 11.51 -19.06
C GLY A 137 -0.63 10.04 -18.88
N ASP A 138 0.45 9.76 -18.16
CA ASP A 138 0.88 8.37 -17.95
C ASP A 138 -0.11 7.60 -17.08
N ILE A 139 -0.35 6.33 -17.44
CA ILE A 139 -1.15 5.39 -16.67
C ILE A 139 -0.30 4.17 -16.33
N HIS A 140 -0.31 3.80 -15.06
CA HIS A 140 0.41 2.62 -14.57
C HIS A 140 -0.56 1.59 -14.02
N PHE A 141 -0.19 0.32 -14.14
CA PHE A 141 -0.87 -0.81 -13.54
C PHE A 141 0.19 -1.71 -12.90
N ILE A 142 0.01 -2.04 -11.63
CA ILE A 142 0.90 -2.96 -10.90
C ILE A 142 0.07 -4.08 -10.27
N ASN A 143 0.63 -5.29 -10.25
CA ASN A 143 0.06 -6.39 -9.48
C ASN A 143 0.27 -6.12 -7.99
N ASN A 144 -0.80 -5.79 -7.28
CA ASN A 144 -0.78 -5.43 -5.87
C ASN A 144 -0.33 -6.57 -4.96
N LEU A 145 -0.49 -7.83 -5.38
CA LEU A 145 -0.19 -9.01 -4.57
C LEU A 145 1.29 -9.39 -4.61
N ALA A 146 2.02 -8.95 -5.64
CA ALA A 146 3.40 -9.35 -5.90
C ALA A 146 4.40 -8.18 -5.96
N VAL A 147 3.90 -6.95 -6.13
CA VAL A 147 4.73 -5.75 -6.23
C VAL A 147 4.46 -4.86 -5.01
N LEU A 148 5.52 -4.57 -4.27
CA LEU A 148 5.50 -3.53 -3.26
C LEU A 148 5.64 -2.18 -3.94
N HIS A 149 4.91 -1.19 -3.46
CA HIS A 149 5.05 0.18 -3.91
C HIS A 149 5.25 1.13 -2.74
N ARG A 150 5.92 2.23 -3.03
CA ARG A 150 6.14 3.31 -2.07
C ARG A 150 6.16 4.64 -2.79
N ARG A 151 6.16 5.72 -2.01
CA ARG A 151 6.26 7.08 -2.54
C ARG A 151 7.36 7.84 -1.81
N GLU A 152 8.22 8.49 -2.57
CA GLU A 152 9.17 9.46 -2.02
C GLU A 152 8.44 10.66 -1.39
N GLY A 153 9.07 11.32 -0.42
CA GLY A 153 8.61 12.63 0.02
C GLY A 153 8.66 13.63 -1.13
N PHE A 154 7.84 14.68 -1.07
CA PHE A 154 7.77 15.65 -2.17
C PHE A 154 7.43 17.06 -1.74
N ILE A 155 7.73 18.01 -2.62
CA ILE A 155 7.41 19.42 -2.45
C ILE A 155 6.57 19.86 -3.65
N ASN A 156 5.41 20.42 -3.36
CA ASN A 156 4.55 21.03 -4.38
C ASN A 156 5.03 22.45 -4.71
N GLY A 157 4.91 22.83 -5.97
CA GLY A 157 5.15 24.20 -6.43
C GLY A 157 3.96 25.14 -6.19
N SER A 158 4.12 26.39 -6.64
CA SER A 158 3.10 27.42 -6.53
C SER A 158 1.99 27.26 -7.58
N SER A 159 2.31 26.72 -8.76
CA SER A 159 1.35 26.51 -9.83
C SER A 159 0.58 25.19 -9.68
N ALA A 160 -0.62 25.11 -10.25
CA ALA A 160 -1.43 23.88 -10.22
C ALA A 160 -0.74 22.69 -10.93
N ARG A 161 0.11 22.96 -11.94
CA ARG A 161 0.85 21.93 -12.68
C ARG A 161 2.03 21.34 -11.91
N GLU A 162 2.48 22.02 -10.86
CA GLU A 162 3.56 21.59 -9.97
C GLU A 162 3.02 21.05 -8.63
N LYS A 163 1.70 20.87 -8.54
CA LYS A 163 1.06 20.15 -7.44
C LYS A 163 0.81 18.72 -7.88
N ARG A 164 1.38 17.75 -7.18
CA ARG A 164 1.24 16.33 -7.51
C ARG A 164 -0.22 15.88 -7.41
N HIS A 165 -0.80 15.45 -8.54
CA HIS A 165 -2.17 14.93 -8.59
C HIS A 165 -2.18 13.59 -9.32
N LEU A 166 -2.59 12.53 -8.60
CA LEU A 166 -2.83 11.21 -9.18
C LEU A 166 -4.28 10.80 -8.99
N VAL A 167 -4.88 10.23 -10.02
CA VAL A 167 -6.17 9.53 -9.92
C VAL A 167 -5.86 8.05 -9.73
N ARG A 168 -6.08 7.54 -8.51
CA ARG A 168 -5.79 6.14 -8.16
C ARG A 168 -7.03 5.25 -8.30
N MET A 169 -6.82 3.99 -8.64
CA MET A 169 -7.86 2.97 -8.76
C MET A 169 -7.37 1.65 -8.20
N ARG A 170 -8.22 0.95 -7.45
CA ARG A 170 -8.10 -0.48 -7.17
C ARG A 170 -8.96 -1.22 -8.17
N LEU A 171 -8.38 -2.21 -8.83
CA LEU A 171 -9.03 -2.99 -9.87
C LEU A 171 -9.00 -4.47 -9.49
N ARG A 172 -10.00 -5.20 -9.98
CA ARG A 172 -10.13 -6.65 -9.87
C ARG A 172 -10.26 -7.23 -11.26
N ASP A 173 -9.50 -8.27 -11.55
CA ASP A 173 -9.58 -8.98 -12.82
C ASP A 173 -10.50 -10.20 -12.64
N ALA A 174 -11.61 -10.22 -13.38
CA ALA A 174 -12.62 -11.27 -13.25
C ALA A 174 -12.22 -12.58 -13.96
N GLU A 175 -11.25 -12.53 -14.88
CA GLU A 175 -10.84 -13.66 -15.71
C GLU A 175 -9.49 -14.20 -15.28
N MET A 176 -8.52 -13.32 -15.02
CA MET A 176 -7.12 -13.64 -14.74
C MET A 176 -6.69 -13.29 -13.30
N GLY A 177 -7.62 -12.79 -12.48
CA GLY A 177 -7.37 -12.46 -11.09
C GLY A 177 -6.92 -13.68 -10.29
N TRP A 178 -5.96 -13.49 -9.39
CA TRP A 178 -5.53 -14.55 -8.50
C TRP A 178 -6.64 -14.86 -7.50
N THR A 179 -6.75 -16.13 -7.13
CA THR A 179 -7.49 -16.50 -5.93
C THR A 179 -6.84 -15.82 -4.73
N ILE A 180 -7.68 -15.36 -3.80
CA ILE A 180 -7.26 -14.54 -2.67
C ILE A 180 -7.36 -15.38 -1.39
N PRO A 181 -6.32 -15.37 -0.51
CA PRO A 181 -6.35 -16.03 0.79
C PRO A 181 -7.61 -15.69 1.59
N ASP A 182 -8.12 -16.65 2.37
CA ASP A 182 -9.36 -16.48 3.15
C ASP A 182 -9.33 -15.25 4.06
N ASP A 183 -8.18 -14.99 4.69
CA ASP A 183 -7.97 -13.83 5.57
C ASP A 183 -8.16 -12.46 4.87
N LEU A 184 -8.07 -12.42 3.54
CA LEU A 184 -8.17 -11.20 2.74
C LEU A 184 -9.51 -11.08 1.99
N LYS A 185 -10.30 -12.16 1.86
CA LYS A 185 -11.52 -12.21 1.04
C LYS A 185 -12.55 -11.14 1.41
N ASP A 186 -12.71 -10.86 2.70
CA ASP A 186 -13.66 -9.87 3.19
C ASP A 186 -13.36 -8.47 2.66
N GLU A 187 -12.09 -8.05 2.64
CA GLU A 187 -11.73 -6.70 2.18
C GLU A 187 -11.84 -6.59 0.66
N TRP A 188 -11.59 -7.67 -0.08
CA TRP A 188 -11.93 -7.74 -1.50
C TRP A 188 -13.42 -7.64 -1.76
N LYS A 189 -14.24 -8.38 -1.00
CA LYS A 189 -15.71 -8.36 -1.14
C LYS A 189 -16.27 -6.98 -0.88
N LYS A 190 -15.80 -6.30 0.18
CA LYS A 190 -16.20 -4.93 0.49
C LYS A 190 -15.76 -3.96 -0.60
N THR A 191 -14.48 -3.99 -1.00
CA THR A 191 -13.91 -3.04 -1.97
C THR A 191 -14.60 -3.14 -3.33
N PHE A 192 -15.01 -4.35 -3.75
CA PHE A 192 -15.64 -4.59 -5.05
C PHE A 192 -17.14 -4.87 -4.97
N ASP A 193 -17.82 -4.47 -3.89
CA ASP A 193 -19.28 -4.56 -3.81
C ASP A 193 -19.92 -3.70 -4.92
N PRO A 194 -20.73 -4.27 -5.83
CA PRO A 194 -21.33 -3.55 -6.94
C PRO A 194 -22.27 -2.42 -6.51
N LYS A 195 -22.71 -2.40 -5.24
CA LYS A 195 -23.54 -1.32 -4.68
C LYS A 195 -22.75 -0.07 -4.31
N LEU A 196 -21.41 -0.13 -4.29
CA LEU A 196 -20.58 1.02 -3.96
C LEU A 196 -20.51 2.03 -5.10
N ASN A 197 -20.64 3.32 -4.73
CA ASN A 197 -20.45 4.42 -5.67
C ASN A 197 -18.98 4.52 -6.10
N ARG A 198 -18.74 4.36 -7.40
CA ARG A 198 -17.44 4.59 -8.01
C ARG A 198 -17.27 6.08 -8.27
N VAL A 199 -16.36 6.73 -7.56
CA VAL A 199 -16.07 8.16 -7.71
C VAL A 199 -14.58 8.32 -7.86
N TRP A 200 -14.18 9.05 -8.89
CA TRP A 200 -12.80 9.42 -9.14
C TRP A 200 -12.71 10.93 -9.22
N HIS A 201 -11.82 11.50 -8.40
CA HIS A 201 -11.60 12.94 -8.36
C HIS A 201 -10.61 13.31 -9.46
N LEU A 202 -11.16 13.55 -10.66
CA LEU A 202 -10.39 14.02 -11.82
C LEU A 202 -9.76 15.40 -11.55
N GLU A 203 -10.47 16.25 -10.82
CA GLU A 203 -9.99 17.55 -10.37
C GLU A 203 -9.53 17.49 -8.91
N ALA A 204 -8.58 18.36 -8.57
CA ALA A 204 -8.04 18.45 -7.21
C ALA A 204 -9.16 18.79 -6.22
N MET A 205 -9.23 18.04 -5.12
CA MET A 205 -10.19 18.34 -4.06
C MET A 205 -9.84 19.69 -3.42
N PRO A 206 -10.83 20.53 -3.09
CA PRO A 206 -10.60 21.75 -2.33
C PRO A 206 -9.93 21.46 -0.99
N ASP A 207 -9.09 22.39 -0.53
CA ASP A 207 -8.46 22.27 0.78
C ASP A 207 -9.50 22.09 1.89
N GLY A 208 -9.32 21.07 2.72
CA GLY A 208 -10.23 20.77 3.85
C GLY A 208 -11.43 19.90 3.50
N PHE A 209 -11.68 19.60 2.22
CA PHE A 209 -12.66 18.61 1.81
C PHE A 209 -11.97 17.25 1.61
N PHE A 210 -11.96 16.45 2.66
CA PHE A 210 -11.68 15.03 2.58
C PHE A 210 -12.96 14.32 3.00
N PRO A 211 -13.78 13.79 2.07
CA PRO A 211 -14.79 12.85 2.51
C PRO A 211 -13.98 11.75 3.18
N LEU A 212 -14.15 11.60 4.50
CA LEU A 212 -13.63 10.48 5.26
C LEU A 212 -14.28 9.23 4.68
N ARG A 213 -13.76 8.79 3.53
CA ARG A 213 -14.05 7.48 3.00
C ARG A 213 -13.35 6.55 3.98
N SER A 214 -14.14 5.87 4.80
CA SER A 214 -13.68 4.78 5.64
C SER A 214 -13.03 3.66 4.82
N GLN A 215 -13.20 3.62 3.48
CA GLN A 215 -12.51 2.71 2.56
C GLN A 215 -12.23 3.32 1.17
N ALA A 216 -11.12 2.94 0.53
CA ALA A 216 -10.76 3.34 -0.84
C ALA A 216 -11.38 2.43 -1.89
N ASN A 217 -11.92 3.04 -2.95
CA ASN A 217 -11.97 2.42 -4.28
C ASN A 217 -10.70 2.82 -5.05
#